data_AF-A0A1J9RG81-F1
#
_entry.id   AF-A0A1J9RG81-F1
#
_cell.length_a   1.000
_cell.length_b   1.000
_cell.length_c   1.000
_cell.angle_alpha   90.00
_cell.angle_beta   90.00
_cell.angle_gamma   90.00
#
_symmetry.space_group_name_H-M   'P 1'
#
loop_
_entity.id
_entity.type
_entity.pdbx_description
1 polymer ?
#
loop_
_entity_poly.entity_id
_entity_poly.type
_entity_poly.pdbx_seq_one_letter_code
_entity_poly.pdbx_strand_id
1 'polypeptide(L)' 'MGVPFEALLPYGIIVVMFGVTGFGLSTVKYYSNGRKNPRRGIDMWDKQSTYAHNLRRIAKTDIL' A
#
# COMPACT_ATOMS: atom_id res chain seq x y z
N MET A 1 24.98 35.03 -8.02
CA MET A 1 25.26 33.99 -9.02
C MET A 1 24.16 32.95 -8.93
N GLY A 2 23.44 32.66 -10.02
CA GLY A 2 22.34 31.68 -10.00
C GLY A 2 22.86 30.27 -9.76
N VAL A 3 22.10 29.43 -9.06
CA VAL A 3 22.47 28.03 -8.80
C VAL A 3 22.60 27.29 -10.15
N PRO A 4 23.72 26.59 -10.41
CA PRO A 4 23.88 25.84 -11.64
C PRO A 4 22.91 24.64 -11.66
N PHE A 5 22.02 24.61 -12.65
CA PHE A 5 20.98 23.58 -12.79
C PHE A 5 21.56 22.16 -12.94
N GLU A 6 22.77 22.04 -13.47
CA GLU A 6 23.53 20.79 -13.56
C GLU A 6 23.73 20.12 -12.20
N ALA A 7 23.86 20.90 -11.13
CA ALA A 7 23.96 20.38 -9.76
C ALA A 7 22.61 19.82 -9.25
N LEU A 8 21.48 20.19 -9.85
CA LEU A 8 20.14 19.76 -9.46
C LEU A 8 19.65 18.53 -10.23
N LEU A 9 20.18 18.27 -11.43
CA LEU A 9 19.85 17.10 -12.23
C LEU A 9 19.97 15.76 -11.47
N PRO A 10 21.08 15.45 -10.76
CA PRO A 10 21.18 14.19 -10.03
C PRO A 10 20.11 14.07 -8.93
N TYR A 11 19.83 15.16 -8.21
CA TYR A 11 18.78 15.17 -7.19
C TYR A 11 17.38 15.06 -7.79
N GLY A 12 17.14 15.68 -8.94
CA GLY A 12 15.87 15.57 -9.66
C GLY A 12 15.57 14.13 -10.08
N ILE A 13 16.57 13.42 -10.60
CA ILE A 13 16.43 12.00 -10.96
C ILE A 13 16.10 11.17 -9.72
N ILE A 14 16.83 11.37 -8.62
CA ILE A 14 16.58 10.67 -7.36
C ILE A 14 15.14 10.90 -6.88
N VAL A 15 14.69 12.17 -6.83
CA VAL A 15 13.34 12.51 -6.41
C VAL A 15 12.28 11.87 -7.30
N VAL A 16 12.48 11.87 -8.61
CA VAL A 16 11.56 11.22 -9.56
C VAL A 16 11.52 9.71 -9.34
N MET A 17 12.66 9.04 -9.20
CA MET A 17 12.70 7.59 -8.99
C MET A 17 12.02 7.19 -7.67
N PHE A 18 12.29 7.91 -6.58
CA PHE A 18 11.62 7.68 -5.30
C PHE A 18 10.12 8.00 -5.37
N GLY A 19 9.74 9.07 -6.09
CA GLY A 19 8.35 9.43 -6.31
C GLY A 19 7.58 8.35 -7.08
N VAL A 20 8.12 7.88 -8.21
CA VAL A 20 7.53 6.82 -9.03
C VAL A 20 7.41 5.52 -8.24
N THR A 21 8.44 5.14 -7.50
CA THR A 21 8.43 3.91 -6.69
C THR A 21 7.41 3.99 -5.57
N GLY A 22 7.37 5.09 -4.82
CA GLY A 22 6.42 5.30 -3.73
C GLY A 22 4.97 5.30 -4.23
N PHE A 23 4.71 6.02 -5.33
CA PHE A 23 3.39 6.05 -5.95
C PHE A 23 2.97 4.70 -6.52
N GLY A 24 3.90 3.99 -7.20
CA GLY A 24 3.65 2.67 -7.76
C GLY A 24 3.24 1.66 -6.68
N LEU A 25 4.00 1.57 -5.59
CA LEU A 25 3.69 0.67 -4.48
C LEU A 25 2.38 1.03 -3.76
N SER A 26 2.10 2.32 -3.59
CA SER A 26 0.85 2.79 -2.99
C SER A 26 -0.36 2.39 -3.84
N THR A 27 -0.26 2.59 -5.15
CA THR A 27 -1.30 2.28 -6.12
C THR A 27 -1.60 0.78 -6.17
N VAL A 28 -0.56 -0.06 -6.25
CA VAL A 28 -0.74 -1.52 -6.24
C VAL A 28 -1.45 -1.99 -4.97
N LYS A 29 -1.04 -1.49 -3.79
CA LYS A 29 -1.68 -1.83 -2.50
C LYS A 29 -3.13 -1.36 -2.41
N TYR A 30 -3.45 -0.21 -3.01
CA TYR A 30 -4.81 0.29 -3.05
C TYR A 30 -5.72 -0.62 -3.87
N TYR A 31 -5.26 -1.05 -5.05
CA TYR A 31 -6.03 -1.96 -5.90
C TYR A 31 -6.15 -3.37 -5.29
N SER A 32 -5.08 -3.91 -4.70
CA SER A 32 -5.12 -5.24 -4.07
C SER A 32 -6.10 -5.30 -2.89
N ASN A 33 -6.33 -4.18 -2.21
CA ASN A 33 -7.26 -4.08 -1.08
C ASN A 33 -8.70 -3.76 -1.48
N GLY A 34 -9.06 -3.97 -2.75
CA GLY A 34 -10.40 -3.68 -3.26
C GLY A 34 -10.69 -2.18 -3.29
N ARG A 35 -9.69 -1.37 -3.67
CA ARG A 35 -9.77 0.11 -3.76
C ARG A 35 -10.01 0.75 -2.39
N LYS A 36 -9.47 0.14 -1.34
CA LYS A 36 -9.49 0.68 0.03
C LYS A 36 -8.07 0.98 0.48
N ASN A 37 -7.94 2.01 1.31
CA ASN A 37 -6.65 2.36 1.88
C ASN A 37 -6.11 1.21 2.74
N PRO A 38 -4.83 0.82 2.58
CA PRO A 38 -4.24 -0.24 3.39
C PRO A 38 -4.25 0.14 4.87
N ARG A 39 -4.73 -0.77 5.72
CA ARG A 39 -4.65 -0.60 7.18
C ARG A 39 -3.20 -0.72 7.65
N ARG A 40 -2.82 0.18 8.55
CA ARG A 40 -1.50 0.20 9.21
C ARG A 40 -1.73 0.00 10.72
N GLY A 41 -0.75 -0.57 11.43
CA GLY A 41 -0.86 -0.77 12.89
C GLY A 41 -1.88 -1.84 13.30
N ILE A 42 -1.96 -2.95 12.56
CA ILE A 42 -2.91 -4.03 12.83
C ILE A 42 -2.52 -4.74 14.13
N ASP A 43 -3.37 -4.63 15.14
CA ASP A 43 -3.18 -5.27 16.45
C ASP A 43 -3.64 -6.75 16.45
N MET A 44 -3.50 -7.41 17.60
CA MET A 44 -3.90 -8.82 17.71
C MET A 44 -5.41 -9.02 17.54
N TRP A 45 -6.22 -8.05 17.97
CA TRP A 45 -7.68 -8.09 17.88
C TRP A 45 -8.17 -7.90 16.44
N ASP A 46 -7.54 -7.01 15.67
CA ASP A 46 -7.80 -6.80 14.24
C ASP A 46 -7.47 -8.06 13.42
N LYS A 47 -6.42 -8.79 13.79
CA LYS A 47 -6.10 -10.07 13.15
C LYS A 47 -7.18 -11.10 13.45
N GLN A 48 -7.58 -11.25 14.71
CA GLN A 48 -8.63 -12.18 15.13
C GLN A 48 -9.98 -11.88 14.45
N SER A 49 -10.40 -10.62 14.40
CA SER A 49 -11.64 -10.20 13.74
C SER A 49 -11.61 -10.51 12.23
N THR A 50 -10.47 -10.34 11.57
CA THR A 50 -10.28 -10.73 10.17
C THR A 50 -10.39 -12.25 9.98
N TYR A 51 -9.71 -13.05 10.82
CA TYR A 51 -9.77 -14.52 10.73
C TYR A 51 -11.17 -15.07 11.03
N ALA A 52 -11.82 -14.57 12.08
CA ALA A 52 -13.17 -14.99 12.46
C ALA A 52 -14.21 -14.67 11.37
N HIS A 53 -14.10 -13.50 10.73
CA HIS A 53 -14.97 -13.14 9.60
C HIS A 53 -14.79 -14.09 8.41
N ASN A 54 -13.54 -14.46 8.08
CA ASN A 54 -13.27 -15.37 6.98
C ASN A 54 -13.74 -16.80 7.28
N LEU A 55 -13.56 -17.29 8.51
CA LEU A 55 -14.01 -18.62 8.91
C LEU A 55 -15.54 -18.76 8.86
N ARG A 56 -16.27 -17.71 9.26
CA ARG A 56 -17.73 -17.65 9.11
C ARG A 56 -18.20 -17.66 7.65
N ARG A 57 -17.43 -17.06 6.73
CA ARG A 57 -17.75 -17.12 5.29
C ARG A 57 -17.59 -18.53 4.74
N ILE A 58 -16.52 -19.24 5.10
CA ILE A 58 -16.25 -20.61 4.65
C ILE A 58 -17.30 -21.58 5.23
N ALA A 59 -17.57 -21.51 6.53
CA ALA A 59 -18.57 -22.38 7.16
C ALA A 59 -20.00 -22.21 6.59
N LYS A 60 -20.32 -21.05 5.99
CA LYS A 60 -21.62 -20.82 5.36
C LYS A 60 -21.69 -21.36 3.92
N THR A 61 -20.56 -21.45 3.22
CA THR A 61 -20.50 -22.00 1.85
C THR A 61 -20.50 -23.52 1.84
N ASP A 62 -20.06 -24.17 2.91
CA ASP A 62 -19.95 -25.63 3.01
C ASP A 62 -21.24 -26.35 3.48
N ILE A 63 -22.33 -25.61 3.70
CA ILE A 63 -23.64 -26.14 4.15
C ILE A 63 -24.65 -26.21 2.97
N LEU A 64 -24.20 -25.98 1.73
CA LEU A 64 -24.95 -26.21 0.48
C LEU A 64 -24.33 -27.38 -0.29
#